data_AF-A0A6J6L750-F1
#
_entry.id   AF-A0A6J6L750-F1
#
_cell.length_a   1.000
_cell.length_b   1.000
_cell.length_c   1.000
_cell.angle_alpha   90.00
_cell.angle_beta   90.00
_cell.angle_gamma   90.00
#
_symmetry.space_group_name_H-M   'P 1'
#
loop_
_entity.id
_entity.type
_entity.pdbx_description
1 polymer ?
#
loop_
_entity_poly.entity_id
_entity_poly.type
_entity_poly.pdbx_seq_one_letter_code
_entity_poly.pdbx_strand_id
1 'polypeptide(L)'
;MATVPPTLVLCRTILGPQRSTVIYGWVFAAHQVGGSIAAYGAGLARVKFGDYAFAFYTSGILCVITSLFVMNIAKGVATSTLKQ
;
A
#
# COMPACT_ATOMS: atom_id res chain seq x y z
N MET A 1 -7.78 -2.46 -10.51
CA MET A 1 -6.59 -1.89 -9.83
C MET A 1 -6.00 -0.76 -10.67
N ALA A 2 -6.49 0.47 -10.50
CA ALA A 2 -6.01 1.62 -11.28
C ALA A 2 -4.56 2.01 -10.96
N THR A 3 -4.07 1.62 -9.78
CA THR A 3 -2.73 1.97 -9.28
C THR A 3 -1.63 1.04 -9.80
N VAL A 4 -1.97 -0.08 -10.46
CA VAL A 4 -0.98 -1.07 -10.91
C VAL A 4 -0.09 -0.54 -12.04
N PRO A 5 -0.64 -0.04 -13.18
CA PRO A 5 0.19 0.57 -14.22
C PRO A 5 1.09 1.71 -13.72
N PRO A 6 0.59 2.71 -12.95
CA PRO A 6 1.46 3.79 -12.46
C PRO A 6 2.50 3.32 -11.44
N THR A 7 2.22 2.32 -10.60
CA THR A 7 3.23 1.77 -9.66
C THR A 7 4.35 1.06 -10.40
N LEU A 8 4.02 0.27 -11.43
CA LEU A 8 5.03 -0.41 -12.25
C LEU A 8 5.91 0.59 -13.02
N VAL A 9 5.30 1.65 -13.58
CA VAL A 9 6.03 2.75 -14.24
C VAL A 9 6.96 3.43 -13.25
N LEU A 10 6.49 3.76 -12.05
CA LEU A 10 7.31 4.38 -11.01
C LEU A 10 8.50 3.48 -10.60
N CYS A 11 8.26 2.18 -10.38
CA CYS A 11 9.33 1.22 -10.10
C CYS A 11 10.35 1.17 -11.24
N ARG A 12 9.91 1.21 -12.51
CA ARG A 12 10.81 1.27 -13.67
C ARG A 12 11.65 2.55 -13.70
N THR A 13 11.04 3.70 -13.44
CA THR A 13 11.74 4.99 -13.45
C THR A 13 12.80 5.07 -12.34
N ILE A 14 12.49 4.58 -11.13
CA ILE A 14 13.40 4.72 -9.98
C ILE A 14 14.45 3.60 -9.90
N LEU A 15 14.06 2.36 -10.20
CA LEU A 15 14.89 1.17 -9.93
C LEU A 15 15.47 0.56 -11.22
N GLY A 16 15.14 1.14 -12.37
CA GLY A 16 15.53 0.66 -13.69
C GLY A 16 14.73 -0.54 -14.18
N PRO A 17 14.75 -0.79 -15.50
CA PRO A 17 13.93 -1.84 -16.11
C PRO A 17 14.30 -3.25 -15.65
N GLN A 18 15.56 -3.52 -15.31
CA GLN A 18 16.03 -4.85 -14.92
C GLN A 18 15.47 -5.34 -13.58
N ARG A 19 15.25 -4.44 -12.60
CA ARG A 19 14.80 -4.80 -11.25
C ARG A 19 13.32 -4.52 -11.00
N SER A 20 12.72 -3.65 -11.80
CA SER A 20 11.34 -3.19 -11.63
C SER A 20 10.30 -4.31 -11.44
N THR A 21 10.34 -5.34 -12.28
CA THR A 21 9.38 -6.46 -12.23
C THR A 21 9.50 -7.26 -10.93
N VAL A 22 10.73 -7.54 -10.48
CA VAL A 22 10.97 -8.30 -9.24
C VAL A 22 10.48 -7.51 -8.02
N ILE A 23 10.78 -6.22 -7.97
CA ILE A 23 10.37 -5.35 -6.85
C ILE A 23 8.85 -5.18 -6.83
N TYR A 24 8.24 -4.96 -7.99
CA TYR A 24 6.78 -4.93 -8.09
C TYR A 24 6.14 -6.26 -7.67
N GLY A 25 6.78 -7.40 -7.98
CA GLY A 25 6.37 -8.72 -7.51
C GLY A 25 6.32 -8.81 -5.98
N TRP A 26 7.33 -8.27 -5.29
CA TRP A 26 7.33 -8.18 -3.82
C TRP A 26 6.26 -7.23 -3.28
N VAL A 27 6.01 -6.09 -3.94
CA VAL A 27 4.90 -5.18 -3.57
C VAL A 27 3.55 -5.89 -3.68
N PHE A 28 3.34 -6.64 -4.76
CA PHE A 28 2.13 -7.44 -4.95
C PHE A 28 2.00 -8.53 -3.90
N ALA A 29 3.07 -9.29 -3.62
CA ALA A 29 3.07 -10.31 -2.58
C ALA A 29 2.71 -9.74 -1.21
N ALA A 30 3.30 -8.60 -0.83
CA ALA A 30 2.99 -7.91 0.41
C ALA A 30 1.51 -7.46 0.47
N HIS A 31 0.94 -6.98 -0.65
CA HIS A 31 -0.47 -6.62 -0.72
C HIS A 31 -1.39 -7.83 -0.48
N GLN A 32 -1.07 -8.98 -1.07
CA GLN A 32 -1.86 -10.20 -0.88
C GLN A 32 -1.78 -10.72 0.56
N VAL A 33 -0.60 -10.65 1.19
CA VAL A 33 -0.43 -10.97 2.62
C VAL A 33 -1.22 -10.00 3.51
N GLY A 34 -1.16 -8.69 3.22
CA GLY A 34 -1.97 -7.71 3.95
C GLY A 34 -3.47 -7.96 3.79
N GLY A 35 -3.91 -8.29 2.57
CA GLY A 35 -5.29 -8.64 2.26
C GLY A 35 -5.77 -9.89 3.00
N SER A 36 -4.93 -10.93 3.10
CA SER A 36 -5.30 -12.15 3.85
C SER A 36 -5.41 -11.88 5.35
N ILE A 37 -4.49 -11.11 5.92
CA ILE A 37 -4.56 -10.68 7.34
C ILE A 37 -5.82 -9.84 7.59
N ALA A 38 -6.12 -8.88 6.71
CA ALA A 38 -7.31 -8.02 6.83
C ALA A 38 -8.61 -8.84 6.72
N ALA A 39 -8.71 -9.76 5.76
CA ALA A 39 -9.88 -10.62 5.58
C ALA A 39 -10.09 -11.55 6.79
N TYR A 40 -9.02 -12.20 7.26
CA TYR A 40 -9.08 -13.04 8.45
C TYR A 40 -9.46 -12.24 9.70
N GLY A 41 -8.82 -11.08 9.91
CA GLY A 41 -9.10 -10.17 11.02
C GLY A 41 -10.54 -9.65 11.01
N ALA A 42 -11.08 -9.30 9.84
CA ALA A 42 -12.48 -8.91 9.69
C ALA A 42 -13.44 -10.06 10.01
N GLY A 43 -13.11 -11.28 9.59
CA GLY A 43 -13.86 -12.49 9.97
C GLY A 43 -13.87 -12.71 11.48
N LEU A 44 -12.71 -12.61 12.13
CA LEU A 44 -12.61 -12.71 13.59
C LEU A 44 -13.40 -11.61 14.32
N ALA A 45 -13.31 -10.37 13.83
CA ALA A 45 -14.06 -9.24 14.40
C ALA A 45 -15.57 -9.50 14.28
N ARG A 46 -16.03 -10.00 13.14
CA ARG A 46 -17.44 -10.34 12.92
C ARG A 46 -17.96 -11.43 13.85
N VAL A 47 -17.12 -12.43 14.16
CA VAL A 47 -17.47 -13.49 15.11
C VAL A 47 -17.53 -12.97 16.54
N LYS A 48 -16.61 -12.07 16.94
CA LYS A 48 -16.54 -11.55 18.32
C LYS A 48 -17.55 -10.44 18.62
N PHE A 49 -17.79 -9.54 17.67
CA PHE A 49 -18.59 -8.32 17.86
C PHE A 49 -19.96 -8.36 17.18
N GLY A 50 -20.21 -9.36 16.33
CA GLY A 50 -21.51 -9.54 15.68
C GLY A 50 -21.74 -8.69 14.42
N ASP A 51 -20.88 -7.73 14.11
CA ASP A 51 -20.93 -6.91 12.90
C ASP A 51 -19.52 -6.62 12.31
N TYR A 52 -19.46 -5.79 11.26
CA TYR A 52 -18.20 -5.36 10.62
C TYR A 52 -17.77 -3.94 10.99
N ALA A 53 -18.47 -3.26 11.92
CA ALA A 53 -18.18 -1.87 12.27
C ALA A 53 -16.72 -1.71 12.74
N PHE A 54 -16.26 -2.63 13.60
CA PHE A 54 -14.86 -2.66 14.05
C PHE A 54 -13.87 -2.81 12.90
N ALA A 55 -14.15 -3.67 11.91
CA ALA A 55 -13.30 -3.86 10.74
C ALA A 55 -13.23 -2.59 9.86
N PHE A 56 -14.36 -1.90 9.69
CA PHE A 56 -14.40 -0.65 8.92
C PHE A 56 -13.67 0.49 9.64
N TYR A 57 -13.89 0.67 10.95
CA TYR A 57 -13.20 1.73 11.70
C TYR A 57 -11.69 1.52 11.71
N THR A 58 -11.23 0.29 11.96
CA THR A 58 -9.80 -0.03 11.93
C THR A 58 -9.20 0.16 10.55
N SER A 59 -9.89 -0.24 9.48
CA SER A 59 -9.45 0.04 8.10
C SER A 59 -9.36 1.53 7.82
N GLY A 60 -10.35 2.33 8.24
CA GLY A 60 -10.34 3.78 8.07
C GLY A 60 -9.16 4.45 8.79
N ILE A 61 -8.88 4.04 10.03
CA ILE A 61 -7.72 4.52 10.80
C ILE A 61 -6.42 4.17 10.08
N LEU A 62 -6.28 2.93 9.59
CA LEU A 62 -5.11 2.53 8.81
C LEU A 62 -4.93 3.35 7.53
N CYS A 63 -6.02 3.72 6.84
CA CYS A 63 -5.96 4.61 5.67
C CYS A 63 -5.43 6.00 6.03
N VAL A 64 -5.87 6.56 7.16
CA VAL A 64 -5.36 7.86 7.64
C VAL A 64 -3.87 7.77 7.96
N ILE A 65 -3.45 6.76 8.73
CA ILE A 65 -2.04 6.52 9.06
C ILE A 65 -1.19 6.37 7.79
N THR A 66 -1.66 5.58 6.82
CA THR A 66 -0.98 5.39 5.54
C THR A 66 -0.85 6.71 4.77
N SER A 67 -1.90 7.52 4.77
CA SER A 67 -1.86 8.85 4.13
C SER A 67 -0.81 9.75 4.78
N LEU A 68 -0.69 9.72 6.11
CA LEU A 68 0.37 10.43 6.83
C LEU A 68 1.76 9.94 6.41
N PHE A 69 1.98 8.64 6.27
CA PHE A 69 3.25 8.10 5.79
C PHE A 69 3.57 8.54 4.36
N VAL A 70 2.60 8.48 3.45
CA VAL A 70 2.78 8.92 2.06
C VAL A 70 3.15 10.40 1.99
N MET A 71 2.53 11.26 2.80
CA MET A 71 2.88 12.69 2.86
C MET A 71 4.30 12.96 3.38
N ASN A 72 4.96 12.00 4.02
CA ASN A 72 6.35 12.13 4.45
C ASN A 72 7.34 11.63 3.39
N ILE A 73 6.90 10.92 2.36
CA ILE A 73 7.77 10.48 1.27
C ILE A 73 8.26 11.71 0.50
N ALA A 74 9.58 11.79 0.28
CA ALA A 74 10.25 12.88 -0.45
C ALA A 74 10.07 14.30 0.13
N LYS A 75 9.64 14.43 1.39
CA LYS A 75 9.67 15.72 2.10
C LYS A 75 11.08 16.32 2.08
N GLY A 76 11.21 17.55 1.61
CA GLY A 76 12.49 18.26 1.55
C GLY A 76 13.39 17.89 0.37
N VAL A 77 12.96 17.00 -0.52
CA VAL A 77 13.68 16.70 -1.76
C VAL A 77 13.27 17.70 -2.84
N ALA A 78 14.23 18.41 -3.42
CA ALA A 78 13.97 19.35 -4.51
C ALA A 78 13.38 18.61 -5.73
N THR A 79 12.28 19.13 -6.28
CA THR A 79 11.58 18.49 -7.42
C THR A 79 12.47 18.34 -8.66
N SER A 80 13.52 19.16 -8.79
CA SER A 80 14.53 19.04 -9.84
C SER A 80 15.34 17.74 -9.76
N THR A 81 15.60 17.22 -8.55
CA THR A 81 16.31 15.95 -8.32
C THR A 81 15.45 14.73 -8.66
N LEU A 82 14.11 14.87 -8.60
CA LEU A 82 13.16 13.79 -8.90
C LEU A 82 12.84 13.63 -10.40
N LYS A 83 13.21 14.63 -11.22
CA LYS A 83 12.98 14.65 -12.67
C LYS A 83 14.20 14.23 -13.50
N GLN A 84 15.33 13.90 -12.86
CA GLN A 84 16.50 13.30 -13.51
C GLN A 84 16.31 11.79 -13.69
#